data_AF-A0A495L116-F1
#
_entry.id   AF-A0A495L116-F1
#
_cell.length_a   1.000
_cell.length_b   1.000
_cell.length_c   1.000
_cell.angle_alpha   90.00
_cell.angle_beta   90.00
_cell.angle_gamma   90.00
#
_symmetry.space_group_name_H-M   'P 1'
#
loop_
_entity.id
_entity.type
_entity.pdbx_description
1 polymer ?
#
loop_
_entity_poly.entity_id
_entity_poly.type
_entity_poly.pdbx_seq_one_letter_code
_entity_poly.pdbx_strand_id
1 'polypeptide(L)'
;MRTSMPYTPPIVITSEDVAALRERGPGACLTWHEDTAAIEAVTPREALDPRRMIIASHRGLGEVADQHTEDGRQATEDDLASDLTDIASDYAIDWPQIRTMNLMCQDLRDQLADTCAYLAAPPIYEDSSPGAPRMTDHYRLTGGQRIAHVTVTWAFTEPTRIRTRDPIDDRRAFADLTLATGGMLTHRVISDLIAGTVWQTLDQNH
;
A
#
# COMPACT_ATOMS: atom_id res chain seq x y z
N MET A 1 26.30 8.59 23.45
CA MET A 1 25.59 7.29 23.48
C MET A 1 25.29 6.91 22.04
N ARG A 2 25.95 5.88 21.50
CA ARG A 2 25.53 5.26 20.23
C ARG A 2 24.42 4.29 20.58
N THR A 3 23.17 4.67 20.36
CA THR A 3 22.06 3.73 20.30
C THR A 3 22.36 2.80 19.13
N SER A 4 22.71 1.55 19.43
CA SER A 4 22.70 0.50 18.43
C SER A 4 21.26 0.40 17.95
N MET A 5 20.98 0.87 16.74
CA MET A 5 19.71 0.55 16.09
C MET A 5 19.61 -0.98 16.07
N PRO A 6 18.51 -1.60 16.53
CA PRO A 6 18.30 -3.02 16.31
C PRO A 6 18.37 -3.26 14.79
N TYR A 7 19.30 -4.12 14.38
CA TYR A 7 19.45 -4.48 12.97
C TYR A 7 18.19 -5.24 12.56
N THR A 8 17.38 -4.65 11.68
CA THR A 8 16.32 -5.39 10.99
C THR A 8 17.00 -6.51 10.19
N PRO A 9 16.57 -7.78 10.32
CA PRO A 9 17.13 -8.86 9.52
C PRO A 9 16.99 -8.54 8.03
N PRO A 10 17.95 -8.94 7.18
CA PRO A 10 17.87 -8.68 5.76
C PRO A 10 16.60 -9.32 5.20
N ILE A 11 15.86 -8.55 4.41
CA ILE A 11 14.65 -8.99 3.74
C ILE A 11 15.10 -9.52 2.38
N VAL A 12 15.09 -10.84 2.21
CA VAL A 12 15.56 -11.50 0.99
C VAL A 12 14.38 -12.18 0.32
N ILE A 13 14.13 -11.84 -0.93
CA ILE A 13 13.05 -12.38 -1.74
C ILE A 13 13.65 -13.37 -2.73
N THR A 14 12.97 -14.50 -2.91
CA THR A 14 13.39 -15.58 -3.80
C THR A 14 12.48 -15.68 -5.03
N SER A 15 12.92 -16.42 -6.05
CA SER A 15 12.06 -16.73 -7.20
C SER A 15 10.81 -17.53 -6.80
N GLU A 16 10.88 -18.37 -5.76
CA GLU A 16 9.72 -19.07 -5.21
C GLU A 16 8.66 -18.09 -4.66
N ASP A 17 9.09 -17.00 -4.02
CA ASP A 17 8.20 -15.95 -3.51
C ASP A 17 7.50 -15.20 -4.66
N VAL A 18 8.23 -14.92 -5.74
CA VAL A 18 7.70 -14.30 -6.97
C VAL A 18 6.68 -15.23 -7.63
N ALA A 19 7.00 -16.53 -7.75
CA ALA A 19 6.10 -17.53 -8.30
C ALA A 19 4.83 -17.66 -7.45
N ALA A 20 4.96 -17.67 -6.11
CA ALA A 20 3.83 -17.72 -5.19
C ALA A 20 2.91 -16.50 -5.34
N LEU A 21 3.46 -15.29 -5.52
CA LEU A 21 2.65 -14.10 -5.78
C LEU A 21 1.88 -14.22 -7.11
N ARG A 22 2.52 -14.73 -8.18
CA ARG A 22 1.87 -14.95 -9.48
C ARG A 22 0.75 -15.98 -9.38
N GLU A 23 1.00 -17.10 -8.72
CA GLU A 23 0.01 -18.16 -8.53
C GLU A 23 -1.22 -17.65 -7.77
N ARG A 24 -1.01 -16.79 -6.77
CA ARG A 24 -2.11 -16.24 -5.96
C ARG A 24 -2.97 -15.23 -6.73
N GLY A 25 -2.39 -14.54 -7.70
CA GLY A 25 -3.14 -13.76 -8.69
C GLY A 25 -3.61 -12.37 -8.23
N PRO A 26 -4.60 -11.78 -8.94
CA PRO A 26 -5.02 -10.38 -8.73
C PRO A 26 -5.46 -10.06 -7.30
N GLY A 27 -4.98 -8.94 -6.77
CA GLY A 27 -5.27 -8.46 -5.42
C GLY A 27 -4.34 -9.02 -4.34
N ALA A 28 -3.60 -10.09 -4.63
CA ALA A 28 -2.58 -10.59 -3.72
C ALA A 28 -1.40 -9.62 -3.58
N CYS A 29 -0.73 -9.67 -2.43
CA CYS A 29 0.47 -8.90 -2.13
C CYS A 29 1.57 -9.82 -1.62
N LEU A 30 2.81 -9.56 -2.01
CA LEU A 30 3.98 -10.11 -1.35
C LEU A 30 4.30 -9.26 -0.13
N THR A 31 4.40 -9.89 1.03
CA THR A 31 4.62 -9.20 2.31
C THR A 31 5.77 -9.79 3.09
N TRP A 32 6.42 -8.95 3.92
CA TRP A 32 7.32 -9.38 4.97
C TRP A 32 6.66 -9.19 6.33
N HIS A 33 6.66 -10.23 7.18
CA HIS A 33 6.08 -10.17 8.51
C HIS A 33 7.14 -9.85 9.57
N GLU A 34 6.98 -8.75 10.31
CA GLU A 34 7.97 -8.24 11.26
C GLU A 34 8.36 -9.26 12.35
N ASP A 35 7.38 -9.93 12.97
CA ASP A 35 7.66 -10.85 14.10
C ASP A 35 8.35 -12.17 13.68
N THR A 36 8.10 -12.65 12.46
CA THR A 36 8.59 -13.96 11.98
C THR A 36 9.69 -13.86 10.94
N ALA A 37 9.92 -12.66 10.42
CA ALA A 37 10.76 -12.37 9.26
C ALA A 37 10.39 -13.17 7.98
N ALA A 38 9.16 -13.69 7.90
CA ALA A 38 8.72 -14.50 6.78
C ALA A 38 8.29 -13.63 5.58
N ILE A 39 8.64 -14.08 4.37
CA ILE A 39 8.13 -13.56 3.10
C ILE A 39 6.95 -14.44 2.68
N GLU A 40 5.81 -13.82 2.41
CA GLU A 40 4.60 -14.54 2.06
C GLU A 40 3.75 -13.77 1.05
N ALA A 41 3.27 -14.49 0.01
CA ALA A 41 2.20 -14.02 -0.85
C ALA A 41 0.85 -14.15 -0.12
N VAL A 42 0.28 -13.03 0.29
CA VAL A 42 -0.92 -12.95 1.13
C VAL A 42 -2.16 -12.48 0.35
N THR A 43 -3.35 -12.84 0.83
CA THR A 43 -4.62 -12.31 0.31
C THR A 43 -4.76 -10.82 0.65
N PRO A 44 -5.66 -10.09 -0.03
CA PRO A 44 -6.02 -8.72 0.36
C PRO A 44 -6.29 -8.51 1.85
N ARG A 45 -7.00 -9.45 2.50
CA ARG A 45 -7.39 -9.32 3.91
C ARG A 45 -6.21 -9.58 4.85
N GLU A 46 -5.39 -10.57 4.55
CA GLU A 46 -4.17 -10.86 5.30
C GLU A 46 -3.14 -9.73 5.20
N ALA A 47 -3.07 -9.03 4.05
CA ALA A 47 -2.20 -7.89 3.84
C ALA A 47 -2.53 -6.67 4.72
N LEU A 48 -3.68 -6.66 5.40
CA LEU A 48 -4.08 -5.57 6.29
C LEU A 48 -3.42 -5.67 7.67
N ASP A 49 -2.77 -6.78 8.00
CA ASP A 49 -2.05 -6.91 9.26
C ASP A 49 -1.03 -5.78 9.38
N PRO A 50 -1.10 -4.93 10.43
CA PRO A 50 -0.25 -3.76 10.56
C PRO A 50 1.23 -4.12 10.77
N ARG A 51 1.54 -5.39 11.08
CA ARG A 51 2.90 -5.94 11.22
C ARG A 51 3.47 -6.49 9.92
N ARG A 52 2.70 -6.47 8.83
CA ARG A 52 3.14 -6.89 7.51
C ARG A 52 3.53 -5.68 6.67
N MET A 53 4.76 -5.68 6.19
CA MET A 53 5.22 -4.73 5.19
C MET A 53 4.82 -5.26 3.81
N ILE A 54 4.05 -4.48 3.06
CA ILE A 54 3.75 -4.78 1.66
C ILE A 54 4.98 -4.40 0.84
N ILE A 55 5.53 -5.37 0.11
CA ILE A 55 6.69 -5.17 -0.77
C ILE A 55 6.22 -4.88 -2.19
N ALA A 56 5.33 -5.73 -2.70
CA ALA A 56 4.75 -5.59 -4.03
C ALA A 56 3.34 -6.18 -4.07
N SER A 57 2.47 -5.61 -4.89
CA SER A 57 1.22 -6.27 -5.28
C SER A 57 1.45 -7.13 -6.52
N HIS A 58 0.53 -8.06 -6.81
CA HIS A 58 0.55 -8.81 -8.08
C HIS A 58 0.66 -7.89 -9.30
N ARG A 59 0.00 -6.72 -9.26
CA ARG A 59 0.10 -5.72 -10.34
C ARG A 59 1.47 -5.05 -10.34
N GLY A 60 1.96 -4.62 -9.18
CA GLY A 60 3.29 -4.00 -9.06
C GLY A 60 4.39 -4.92 -9.57
N LEU A 61 4.27 -6.24 -9.34
CA LEU A 61 5.17 -7.23 -9.94
C LEU A 61 5.15 -7.21 -11.47
N GLY A 62 3.97 -7.05 -12.07
CA GLY A 62 3.82 -6.87 -13.51
C GLY A 62 4.49 -5.60 -14.01
N GLU A 63 4.33 -4.48 -13.29
CA GLU A 63 4.95 -3.20 -13.63
C GLU A 63 6.48 -3.27 -13.56
N VAL A 64 7.05 -3.97 -12.58
CA VAL A 64 8.50 -4.25 -12.52
C VAL A 64 8.92 -5.11 -13.72
N ALA A 65 8.17 -6.16 -14.07
CA ALA A 65 8.48 -6.99 -15.24
C ALA A 65 8.38 -6.22 -16.58
N ASP A 66 7.44 -5.29 -16.69
CA ASP A 66 7.29 -4.41 -17.85
C ASP A 66 8.51 -3.51 -18.02
N GLN A 67 9.08 -2.97 -16.93
CA GLN A 67 10.29 -2.15 -16.97
C GLN A 67 11.48 -2.89 -17.61
N HIS A 68 11.65 -4.18 -17.30
CA HIS A 68 12.69 -4.99 -17.95
C HIS A 68 12.47 -5.11 -19.45
N THR A 69 11.20 -5.29 -19.84
CA THR A 69 10.80 -5.43 -21.24
C THR A 69 11.06 -4.14 -22.01
N GLU A 70 10.80 -2.99 -21.40
CA GLU A 70 11.14 -1.67 -21.94
C GLU A 70 12.65 -1.49 -22.11
N ASP A 71 13.45 -2.05 -21.21
CA ASP A 71 14.92 -2.12 -21.30
C ASP A 71 15.42 -3.16 -22.32
N GLY A 72 14.51 -3.84 -23.02
CA GLY A 72 14.83 -4.79 -24.10
C GLY A 72 15.20 -6.20 -23.62
N ARG A 73 14.89 -6.56 -22.37
CA ARG A 73 15.14 -7.90 -21.81
C ARG A 73 13.87 -8.49 -21.20
N GLN A 74 13.70 -9.81 -21.28
CA GLN A 74 12.62 -10.48 -20.56
C GLN A 74 13.06 -10.72 -19.10
N ALA A 75 12.26 -10.28 -18.13
CA ALA A 75 12.54 -10.53 -16.72
C ALA A 75 12.40 -12.02 -16.36
N THR A 76 13.44 -12.59 -15.77
CA THR A 76 13.34 -13.89 -15.09
C THR A 76 12.77 -13.73 -13.67
N GLU A 77 12.40 -14.83 -13.02
CA GLU A 77 11.93 -14.75 -11.62
C GLU A 77 13.04 -14.32 -10.66
N ASP A 78 14.28 -14.73 -10.93
CA ASP A 78 15.44 -14.33 -10.14
C ASP A 78 15.75 -12.83 -10.33
N ASP A 79 15.60 -12.31 -11.55
CA ASP A 79 15.70 -10.86 -11.82
C ASP A 79 14.69 -10.07 -10.97
N LEU A 80 13.42 -10.48 -10.99
CA LEU A 80 12.35 -9.81 -10.24
C LEU A 80 12.55 -9.94 -8.73
N ALA A 81 13.00 -11.11 -8.27
CA ALA A 81 13.30 -11.35 -6.86
C ALA A 81 14.44 -10.45 -6.36
N SER A 82 15.47 -10.24 -7.19
CA SER A 82 16.57 -9.30 -6.92
C SER A 82 16.05 -7.87 -6.78
N ASP A 83 15.28 -7.38 -7.75
CA ASP A 83 14.78 -6.01 -7.73
C ASP A 83 13.81 -5.77 -6.56
N LEU A 84 12.95 -6.74 -6.26
CA LEU A 84 12.07 -6.64 -5.10
C LEU A 84 12.85 -6.69 -3.77
N THR A 85 13.97 -7.41 -3.72
CA THR A 85 14.86 -7.44 -2.54
C THR A 85 15.46 -6.05 -2.28
N ASP A 86 15.89 -5.36 -3.34
CA ASP A 86 16.40 -3.99 -3.24
C ASP A 86 15.29 -3.03 -2.79
N ILE A 87 14.11 -3.10 -3.40
CA ILE A 87 12.94 -2.30 -3.01
C ILE A 87 12.55 -2.54 -1.54
N ALA A 88 12.52 -3.79 -1.11
CA ALA A 88 12.19 -4.13 0.28
C ALA A 88 13.23 -3.59 1.26
N SER A 89 14.51 -3.57 0.87
CA SER A 89 15.60 -2.99 1.66
C SER A 89 15.45 -1.49 1.82
N ASP A 90 15.01 -0.78 0.78
CA ASP A 90 14.69 0.64 0.85
C ASP A 90 13.51 0.91 1.78
N TYR A 91 12.43 0.13 1.67
CA TYR A 91 11.26 0.26 2.56
C TYR A 91 11.55 -0.08 4.01
N ALA A 92 12.51 -0.95 4.29
CA ALA A 92 12.91 -1.29 5.66
C ALA A 92 13.37 -0.06 6.47
N ILE A 93 13.85 0.99 5.80
CA ILE A 93 14.27 2.25 6.43
C ILE A 93 13.08 3.00 7.02
N ASP A 94 11.98 3.10 6.28
CA ASP A 94 10.76 3.82 6.68
C ASP A 94 9.74 2.92 7.41
N TRP A 95 10.02 1.61 7.47
CA TRP A 95 9.10 0.63 8.04
C TRP A 95 8.61 0.96 9.45
N PRO A 96 9.43 1.41 10.42
CA PRO A 96 8.93 1.74 11.75
C PRO A 96 7.84 2.82 11.74
N GLN A 97 7.97 3.82 10.88
CA GLN A 97 7.03 4.91 10.71
C GLN A 97 5.76 4.42 10.00
N ILE A 98 5.93 3.67 8.91
CA ILE A 98 4.83 3.03 8.18
C ILE A 98 4.03 2.11 9.08
N ARG A 99 4.68 1.22 9.84
CA ARG A 99 4.06 0.31 10.82
C ARG A 99 3.23 1.06 11.85
N THR A 100 3.73 2.21 12.31
CA THR A 100 2.99 3.04 13.27
C THR A 100 1.77 3.69 12.61
N MET A 101 1.89 4.16 11.36
CA MET A 101 0.75 4.65 10.57
C MET A 101 -0.26 3.55 10.21
N ASN A 102 0.19 2.33 9.94
CA ASN A 102 -0.64 1.16 9.66
C ASN A 102 -1.57 0.86 10.84
N LEU A 103 -1.05 0.88 12.08
CA LEU A 103 -1.85 0.70 13.29
C LEU A 103 -2.97 1.75 13.40
N MET A 104 -2.67 3.00 13.03
CA MET A 104 -3.66 4.08 13.01
C MET A 104 -4.68 3.90 11.88
N CYS A 105 -4.29 3.32 10.74
CA CYS A 105 -5.18 3.15 9.60
C CYS A 105 -5.98 1.83 9.63
N GLN A 106 -5.83 1.01 10.68
CA GLN A 106 -6.43 -0.32 10.76
C GLN A 106 -7.95 -0.28 10.56
N ASP A 107 -8.66 0.56 11.31
CA ASP A 107 -10.13 0.68 11.19
C ASP A 107 -10.57 1.05 9.76
N LEU A 108 -9.85 1.98 9.13
CA LEU A 108 -10.11 2.42 7.75
C LEU A 108 -9.88 1.29 6.76
N ARG A 109 -8.77 0.57 6.90
CA ARG A 109 -8.41 -0.56 6.04
C ARG A 109 -9.41 -1.70 6.15
N ASP A 110 -9.84 -2.02 7.37
CA ASP A 110 -10.86 -3.05 7.61
C ASP A 110 -12.20 -2.69 6.96
N GLN A 111 -12.66 -1.44 7.10
CA GLN A 111 -13.90 -0.97 6.47
C GLN A 111 -13.81 -0.98 4.94
N LEU A 112 -12.67 -0.59 4.37
CA LEU A 112 -12.45 -0.65 2.92
C LEU A 112 -12.46 -2.09 2.41
N ALA A 113 -11.85 -3.02 3.15
CA ALA A 113 -11.87 -4.43 2.80
C ALA A 113 -13.26 -5.05 2.89
N ASP A 114 -14.12 -4.59 3.81
CA ASP A 114 -15.53 -5.01 3.86
C ASP A 114 -16.32 -4.57 2.61
N THR A 115 -15.82 -3.56 1.87
CA THR A 115 -16.36 -3.12 0.57
C THR A 115 -15.61 -3.69 -0.64
N CYS A 116 -14.80 -4.74 -0.44
CA CYS A 116 -13.95 -5.36 -1.47
C CYS A 116 -12.88 -4.43 -2.06
N ALA A 117 -12.53 -3.34 -1.37
CA ALA A 117 -11.36 -2.54 -1.71
C ALA A 117 -10.10 -3.14 -1.09
N TYR A 118 -9.01 -3.19 -1.84
CA TYR A 118 -7.74 -3.76 -1.40
C TYR A 118 -6.56 -2.83 -1.67
N LEU A 119 -5.49 -2.98 -0.89
CA LEU A 119 -4.23 -2.26 -1.08
C LEU A 119 -3.56 -2.73 -2.38
N ALA A 120 -3.38 -1.81 -3.33
CA ALA A 120 -2.87 -2.09 -4.66
C ALA A 120 -1.36 -1.84 -4.81
N ALA A 121 -0.73 -1.20 -3.82
CA ALA A 121 0.69 -0.92 -3.77
C ALA A 121 1.13 -0.74 -2.31
N PRO A 122 2.44 -0.82 -2.02
CA PRO A 122 3.01 -0.40 -0.75
C PRO A 122 2.54 1.02 -0.36
N PRO A 123 2.29 1.28 0.93
CA PRO A 123 2.02 2.62 1.42
C PRO A 123 3.25 3.51 1.27
N ILE A 124 3.03 4.78 0.91
CA ILE A 124 4.10 5.78 0.84
C ILE A 124 4.06 6.63 2.10
N TYR A 125 5.17 6.69 2.85
CA TYR A 125 5.33 7.57 4.00
C TYR A 125 6.02 8.87 3.57
N GLU A 126 5.53 9.99 4.08
CA GLU A 126 6.10 11.31 3.85
C GLU A 126 6.27 12.03 5.19
N ASP A 127 7.53 12.28 5.57
CA ASP A 127 7.82 13.17 6.68
C ASP A 127 7.52 14.62 6.25
N SER A 128 6.54 15.23 6.89
CA SER A 128 6.04 16.54 6.49
C SER A 128 6.70 17.60 7.37
N SER A 129 7.62 18.40 6.84
CA SER A 129 8.09 19.60 7.53
C SER A 129 7.44 20.83 6.87
N PRO A 130 6.55 21.61 7.56
CA PRO A 130 6.26 21.64 9.00
C PRO A 130 4.93 20.97 9.45
N GLY A 131 4.45 19.90 8.81
CA GLY A 131 3.14 19.27 9.08
C GLY A 131 3.18 18.00 9.94
N ALA A 132 2.02 17.38 10.15
CA ALA A 132 1.98 16.01 10.70
C ALA A 132 2.48 14.99 9.65
N PRO A 133 3.16 13.91 10.05
CA PRO A 133 3.54 12.83 9.14
C PRO A 133 2.34 12.31 8.35
N ARG A 134 2.60 11.95 7.09
CA ARG A 134 1.57 11.53 6.14
C ARG A 134 1.84 10.13 5.63
N MET A 135 0.77 9.42 5.34
CA MET A 135 0.81 8.14 4.64
C MET A 135 -0.21 8.17 3.50
N THR A 136 0.21 7.71 2.33
CA THR A 136 -0.67 7.51 1.18
C THR A 136 -0.84 6.03 0.93
N ASP A 137 -2.06 5.54 1.16
CA ASP A 137 -2.48 4.20 0.75
C ASP A 137 -3.08 4.24 -0.66
N HIS A 138 -2.91 3.14 -1.40
CA HIS A 138 -3.42 2.99 -2.76
C HIS A 138 -4.48 1.89 -2.79
N TYR A 139 -5.73 2.23 -3.09
CA TYR A 139 -6.85 1.27 -3.07
C TYR A 139 -7.43 1.02 -4.46
N ARG A 140 -7.87 -0.21 -4.70
CA ARG A 140 -8.67 -0.61 -5.88
C ARG A 140 -9.82 -1.50 -5.46
N LEU A 141 -10.90 -1.51 -6.24
CA LEU A 141 -11.96 -2.51 -6.11
C LEU A 141 -11.60 -3.77 -6.90
N THR A 142 -12.04 -4.93 -6.40
CA THR A 142 -11.96 -6.19 -7.16
C THR A 142 -12.67 -6.04 -8.51
N GLY A 143 -11.96 -6.37 -9.60
CA GLY A 143 -12.47 -6.21 -10.97
C GLY A 143 -12.45 -4.76 -11.51
N GLY A 144 -12.21 -3.76 -10.66
CA GLY A 144 -12.12 -2.35 -11.05
C GLY A 144 -10.75 -1.97 -11.59
N GLN A 145 -10.71 -1.03 -12.55
CA GLN A 145 -9.44 -0.53 -13.10
C GLN A 145 -8.93 0.73 -12.39
N ARG A 146 -9.83 1.55 -11.82
CA ARG A 146 -9.49 2.78 -11.11
C ARG A 146 -8.71 2.51 -9.84
N ILE A 147 -7.87 3.49 -9.47
CA ILE A 147 -7.09 3.51 -8.25
C ILE A 147 -7.39 4.79 -7.45
N ALA A 148 -7.57 4.64 -6.15
CA ALA A 148 -7.75 5.73 -5.21
C ALA A 148 -6.50 5.89 -4.35
N HIS A 149 -5.93 7.08 -4.34
CA HIS A 149 -4.81 7.48 -3.51
C HIS A 149 -5.39 8.19 -2.29
N VAL A 150 -5.24 7.59 -1.13
CA VAL A 150 -5.82 8.07 0.13
C VAL A 150 -4.69 8.54 1.02
N THR A 151 -4.49 9.85 1.06
CA THR A 151 -3.47 10.49 1.90
C THR A 151 -4.08 10.90 3.22
N VAL A 152 -3.57 10.32 4.29
CA VAL A 152 -3.98 10.58 5.67
C VAL A 152 -2.80 11.10 6.47
N THR A 153 -3.10 11.84 7.53
CA THR A 153 -2.11 12.33 8.48
C THR A 153 -2.20 11.55 9.78
N TRP A 154 -1.17 11.65 10.61
CA TRP A 154 -1.19 11.05 11.95
C TRP A 154 -2.50 11.35 12.68
N ALA A 155 -3.20 10.29 13.12
CA ALA A 155 -4.49 10.34 13.80
C ALA A 155 -5.58 11.16 13.06
N PHE A 156 -5.48 11.29 11.74
CA PHE A 156 -6.39 12.07 10.90
C PHE A 156 -6.52 13.54 11.35
N THR A 157 -5.47 14.10 11.96
CA THR A 157 -5.47 15.44 12.56
C THR A 157 -5.59 16.56 11.54
N GLU A 158 -5.07 16.35 10.33
CA GLU A 158 -5.28 17.21 9.16
C GLU A 158 -6.27 16.56 8.17
N PRO A 159 -6.90 17.34 7.27
CA PRO A 159 -7.83 16.82 6.28
C PRO A 159 -7.28 15.66 5.44
N THR A 160 -8.07 14.58 5.33
CA THR A 160 -7.77 13.46 4.43
C THR A 160 -7.99 13.86 2.98
N ARG A 161 -7.03 13.52 2.12
CA ARG A 161 -7.13 13.73 0.69
C ARG A 161 -7.39 12.41 -0.02
N ILE A 162 -8.37 12.39 -0.91
CA ILE A 162 -8.70 11.24 -1.75
C ILE A 162 -8.58 11.67 -3.21
N ARG A 163 -7.66 11.06 -3.93
CA ARG A 163 -7.46 11.29 -5.37
C ARG A 163 -7.72 10.00 -6.14
N THR A 164 -8.68 9.99 -7.03
CA THR A 164 -8.96 8.84 -7.89
C THR A 164 -8.42 9.08 -9.28
N ARG A 165 -7.76 8.08 -9.87
CA ARG A 165 -7.21 8.14 -11.22
C ARG A 165 -7.73 6.98 -12.08
N ASP A 166 -7.87 7.26 -13.37
CA ASP A 166 -8.06 6.23 -14.37
C ASP A 166 -6.68 5.80 -14.91
N PRO A 167 -6.35 4.51 -14.92
CA PRO A 167 -5.07 4.06 -15.48
C PRO A 167 -4.91 4.37 -16.98
N ILE A 168 -5.98 4.67 -17.72
CA ILE A 168 -5.94 5.01 -19.15
C ILE A 168 -5.59 6.49 -19.37
N ASP A 169 -5.89 7.37 -18.40
CA ASP A 169 -5.58 8.81 -18.47
C ASP A 169 -4.95 9.28 -17.15
N ASP A 170 -3.63 9.16 -17.07
CA ASP A 170 -2.85 9.57 -15.88
C ASP A 170 -2.78 11.10 -15.69
N ARG A 171 -3.19 11.87 -16.71
CA ARG A 171 -2.97 13.32 -16.77
C ARG A 171 -3.98 14.09 -15.93
N ARG A 172 -5.12 13.48 -15.60
CA ARG A 172 -6.18 14.14 -14.82
C ARG A 172 -6.79 13.21 -13.78
N ALA A 173 -6.84 13.68 -12.54
CA ALA A 173 -7.61 13.00 -11.50
C ALA A 173 -9.10 12.98 -11.88
N PHE A 174 -9.71 11.80 -11.81
CA PHE A 174 -11.14 11.61 -11.96
C PHE A 174 -11.91 12.30 -10.82
N ALA A 175 -11.36 12.23 -9.60
CA ALA A 175 -11.81 12.98 -8.45
C ALA A 175 -10.61 13.42 -7.59
N ASP A 176 -10.65 14.63 -7.03
CA ASP A 176 -9.69 15.12 -6.01
C ASP A 176 -10.52 15.76 -4.88
N LEU A 177 -10.71 15.00 -3.80
CA LEU A 177 -11.57 15.34 -2.68
C LEU A 177 -10.72 15.60 -1.44
N THR A 178 -11.16 16.55 -0.62
CA THR A 178 -10.58 16.82 0.70
C THR A 178 -11.68 16.70 1.74
N LEU A 179 -11.53 15.74 2.65
CA LEU A 179 -12.47 15.50 3.74
C LEU A 179 -11.97 16.22 4.99
N ALA A 180 -12.82 17.03 5.60
CA ALA A 180 -12.53 17.69 6.88
C ALA A 180 -12.57 16.66 8.02
N THR A 181 -11.47 15.93 8.20
CA THR A 181 -11.32 14.86 9.20
C THR A 181 -10.84 15.37 10.55
N GLY A 182 -10.37 16.62 10.64
CA GLY A 182 -9.99 17.25 11.91
C GLY A 182 -11.22 17.70 12.71
N GLY A 183 -11.37 17.24 13.97
CA GLY A 183 -12.45 17.70 14.86
C GLY A 183 -12.94 16.66 15.89
N MET A 184 -14.17 16.86 16.40
CA MET A 184 -14.80 16.09 17.49
C MET A 184 -15.32 14.68 17.09
N LEU A 185 -15.09 14.25 15.85
CA LEU A 185 -15.54 12.93 15.40
C LEU A 185 -14.60 11.85 15.92
N THR A 186 -15.15 10.71 16.32
CA THR A 186 -14.35 9.56 16.72
C THR A 186 -13.58 9.00 15.52
N HIS A 187 -12.42 8.40 15.78
CA HIS A 187 -11.58 7.74 14.78
C HIS A 187 -12.39 6.84 13.82
N ARG A 188 -13.22 5.95 14.37
CA ARG A 188 -14.07 5.04 13.60
C ARG A 188 -15.02 5.74 12.63
N VAL A 189 -15.67 6.82 13.06
CA VAL A 189 -16.60 7.61 12.21
C VAL A 189 -15.86 8.30 11.06
N ILE A 190 -14.64 8.80 11.33
CA ILE A 190 -13.78 9.36 10.29
C ILE A 190 -13.40 8.27 9.29
N SER A 191 -12.98 7.10 9.77
CA SER A 191 -12.68 5.95 8.93
C SER A 191 -13.88 5.56 8.06
N ASP A 192 -15.10 5.45 8.63
CA ASP A 192 -16.32 5.08 7.89
C ASP A 192 -16.61 6.09 6.77
N LEU A 193 -16.44 7.39 7.07
CA LEU A 193 -16.62 8.48 6.10
C LEU A 193 -15.61 8.40 4.96
N ILE A 194 -14.33 8.17 5.27
CA ILE A 194 -13.28 8.02 4.26
C ILE A 194 -13.56 6.78 3.41
N ALA A 195 -13.83 5.63 4.03
CA ALA A 195 -14.10 4.38 3.35
C ALA A 195 -15.28 4.49 2.38
N GLY A 196 -16.41 5.05 2.85
CA GLY A 196 -17.58 5.29 2.01
C GLY A 196 -17.29 6.22 0.83
N THR A 197 -16.48 7.27 1.06
CA THR A 197 -16.08 8.21 -0.01
C THR A 197 -15.18 7.53 -1.05
N VAL A 198 -14.19 6.75 -0.60
CA VAL A 198 -13.28 6.00 -1.48
C VAL A 198 -14.07 5.01 -2.34
N TRP A 199 -14.93 4.21 -1.70
CA TRP A 199 -15.78 3.26 -2.42
C TRP A 199 -16.64 3.96 -3.48
N GLN A 200 -17.32 5.05 -3.13
CA GLN A 200 -18.11 5.83 -4.08
C GLN A 200 -17.26 6.35 -5.25
N THR A 201 -16.04 6.83 -5.00
CA THR A 201 -15.18 7.32 -6.09
C THR A 201 -14.66 6.22 -7.00
N LEU A 202 -14.46 5.01 -6.46
CA LEU A 202 -14.01 3.86 -7.24
C LEU A 202 -15.16 3.20 -8.03
N ASP A 203 -16.36 3.14 -7.45
CA ASP A 203 -17.55 2.44 -7.97
C ASP A 203 -18.36 3.24 -9.02
N GLN A 204 -18.01 4.48 -9.33
CA GLN A 204 -18.70 5.35 -10.31
C GLN A 204 -18.60 4.87 -11.79
N ASN A 205 -18.78 3.58 -12.04
CA ASN A 205 -18.81 2.90 -13.34
C ASN A 205 -20.03 1.96 -13.50
N HIS A 206 -21.08 2.15 -12.69
CA HIS A 206 -22.43 1.68 -12.99
C HIS A 206 -23.30 2.84 -13.51
#